data_AF-A0A929UR44-F1
#
_entry.id   AF-A0A929UR44-F1
#
_cell.length_a   1.000
_cell.length_b   1.000
_cell.length_c   1.000
_cell.angle_alpha   90.00
_cell.angle_beta   90.00
_cell.angle_gamma   90.00
#
_symmetry.space_group_name_H-M   'P 1'
#
loop_
_entity.id
_entity.type
_entity.pdbx_description
1 polymer ?
#
loop_
_entity_poly.entity_id
_entity_poly.type
_entity_poly.pdbx_seq_one_letter_code
_entity_poly.pdbx_strand_id
1 'polypeptide(L)'
;MGKSESVKRIVVLHLDLICLLLQLSVYAYVWFHTYYPFLSEPTYTVEGYPLGVGLKLQYRGHLLVLIVYLILLTFFTRTYGGLKIGYLKALEVFFSQIFALLLVNSITYFQLSLMHNWLVPLPPMLLVTALQLLLT
;
A
#
# COMPACT_ATOMS: atom_id res chain seq x y z
N MET A 1 31.27 -0.16 -21.45
CA MET A 1 30.42 -0.54 -20.29
C MET A 1 30.15 -2.03 -20.38
N GLY A 2 30.59 -2.83 -19.40
CA GLY A 2 30.57 -4.29 -19.51
C GLY A 2 29.15 -4.86 -19.53
N LYS A 3 28.86 -5.79 -20.45
CA LYS A 3 27.56 -6.49 -20.56
C LYS A 3 27.02 -7.01 -19.22
N SER A 4 27.92 -7.46 -18.33
CA SER A 4 27.59 -7.93 -16.97
C SER A 4 26.93 -6.87 -16.07
N GLU A 5 27.28 -5.60 -16.19
CA GLU A 5 26.72 -4.53 -15.33
C GLU A 5 25.30 -4.15 -15.77
N SER A 6 25.00 -4.26 -17.07
CA SER A 6 23.65 -4.03 -17.59
C SER A 6 22.70 -5.15 -17.18
N VAL A 7 23.15 -6.41 -17.24
CA VAL A 7 22.34 -7.57 -16.80
C VAL A 7 22.00 -7.49 -15.32
N LYS A 8 22.97 -7.15 -14.45
CA LYS A 8 22.71 -6.98 -13.01
C LYS A 8 21.65 -5.91 -12.72
N ARG A 9 21.72 -4.76 -13.40
CA ARG A 9 20.71 -3.70 -13.26
C ARG A 9 19.32 -4.18 -13.66
N ILE A 10 19.20 -4.92 -14.74
CA ILE A 10 17.92 -5.46 -15.21
C ILE A 10 17.36 -6.48 -14.20
N VAL A 11 18.19 -7.35 -13.65
CA VAL A 11 17.78 -8.34 -12.65
C VAL A 11 17.28 -7.64 -11.37
N VAL A 12 18.02 -6.65 -10.86
CA VAL A 12 17.61 -5.88 -9.67
C VAL A 12 16.28 -5.15 -9.91
N LEU A 13 16.08 -4.57 -11.09
CA LEU A 13 14.82 -3.91 -11.44
C LEU A 13 13.64 -4.90 -11.49
N HIS A 14 13.85 -6.12 -11.97
CA HIS A 14 12.80 -7.14 -11.98
C HIS A 14 12.45 -7.62 -10.57
N LEU A 15 13.45 -7.80 -9.70
CA LEU A 15 13.23 -8.18 -8.31
C LEU A 15 12.47 -7.09 -7.53
N ASP A 16 12.83 -5.82 -7.73
CA ASP A 16 12.12 -4.66 -7.17
C ASP A 16 10.65 -4.64 -7.62
N LEU A 17 10.40 -4.88 -8.91
CA LEU A 17 9.05 -4.93 -9.46
C LEU A 17 8.23 -6.09 -8.88
N ILE A 18 8.82 -7.28 -8.72
CA ILE A 18 8.15 -8.42 -8.08
C ILE A 18 7.81 -8.10 -6.62
N CYS A 19 8.73 -7.48 -5.88
CA CYS A 19 8.49 -7.07 -4.50
C CYS A 19 7.33 -6.06 -4.39
N LEU A 20 7.31 -5.04 -5.26
CA LEU A 20 6.21 -4.07 -5.33
C LEU A 20 4.86 -4.73 -5.63
N LEU A 21 4.84 -5.70 -6.55
CA LEU A 21 3.62 -6.45 -6.87
C LEU A 21 3.15 -7.32 -5.70
N LEU A 22 4.07 -7.93 -4.94
CA LEU A 22 3.72 -8.69 -3.74
C LEU A 22 3.13 -7.77 -2.66
N GLN A 23 3.75 -6.62 -2.41
CA GLN A 23 3.23 -5.62 -1.46
C GLN A 23 1.84 -5.11 -1.87
N LEU A 24 1.62 -4.84 -3.16
CA LEU A 24 0.29 -4.52 -3.70
C LEU A 24 -0.70 -5.67 -3.49
N SER A 25 -0.27 -6.91 -3.72
CA SER A 25 -1.14 -8.10 -3.58
C SER A 25 -1.62 -8.30 -2.15
N VAL A 26 -0.75 -8.06 -1.15
CA VAL A 26 -1.13 -8.08 0.27
C VAL A 26 -2.21 -7.04 0.56
N TYR A 27 -2.02 -5.80 0.08
CA TYR A 27 -3.04 -4.75 0.23
C TYR A 27 -4.33 -5.13 -0.48
N ALA A 28 -4.26 -5.63 -1.71
CA ALA A 28 -5.42 -6.05 -2.49
C ALA A 28 -6.23 -7.14 -1.78
N TYR A 29 -5.55 -8.11 -1.18
CA TYR A 29 -6.21 -9.16 -0.40
C TYR A 29 -7.02 -8.59 0.78
N VAL A 30 -6.40 -7.74 1.60
CA VAL A 30 -7.10 -7.12 2.74
C VAL A 30 -8.17 -6.14 2.28
N TRP A 31 -7.96 -5.47 1.16
CA TRP A 31 -8.95 -4.61 0.53
C TRP A 31 -10.22 -5.39 0.19
N PHE A 32 -10.11 -6.50 -0.55
CA PHE A 32 -11.28 -7.28 -0.96
C PHE A 32 -11.93 -8.04 0.20
N HIS A 33 -11.14 -8.53 1.16
CA HIS A 33 -11.68 -9.37 2.22
C HIS A 33 -12.18 -8.60 3.44
N THR A 34 -11.55 -7.48 3.79
CA THR A 34 -11.84 -6.75 5.04
C THR A 34 -12.42 -5.38 4.77
N TYR A 35 -11.72 -4.55 4.00
CA TYR A 35 -12.13 -3.15 3.82
C TYR A 35 -13.38 -3.01 2.96
N TYR A 36 -13.44 -3.63 1.79
CA TYR A 36 -14.57 -3.47 0.89
C TYR A 36 -15.90 -3.92 1.51
N PRO A 37 -16.01 -5.10 2.16
CA PRO A 37 -17.22 -5.49 2.87
C PRO A 37 -17.61 -4.45 3.93
N PHE A 38 -16.66 -4.04 4.76
CA PHE A 38 -16.88 -3.03 5.81
C PHE A 38 -17.34 -1.67 5.25
N LEU A 39 -16.73 -1.21 4.15
CA LEU A 39 -17.10 0.03 3.49
C LEU A 39 -18.43 -0.07 2.76
N SER A 40 -18.84 -1.27 2.32
CA SER A 40 -20.09 -1.51 1.62
C SER A 40 -21.30 -1.66 2.55
N GLU A 41 -21.06 -1.89 3.85
CA GLU A 41 -22.10 -1.97 4.85
C GLU A 41 -22.73 -0.59 5.11
N PRO A 42 -24.05 -0.53 5.39
CA PRO A 42 -24.70 0.73 5.75
C PRO A 42 -24.14 1.27 7.06
N THR A 43 -23.62 2.50 7.03
CA THR A 43 -23.10 3.16 8.22
C THR A 43 -24.24 3.81 8.99
N TYR A 44 -24.30 3.55 10.30
CA TYR A 44 -25.22 4.21 11.22
C TYR A 44 -24.44 5.15 12.14
N THR A 45 -25.02 6.30 12.50
CA THR A 45 -24.44 7.15 13.54
C THR A 45 -24.54 6.49 14.91
N VAL A 46 -23.77 6.98 15.88
CA VAL A 46 -23.86 6.55 17.29
C VAL A 46 -25.29 6.73 17.85
N GLU A 47 -26.06 7.67 17.28
CA GLU A 47 -27.45 7.96 17.63
C GLU A 47 -28.49 7.14 16.81
N GLY A 48 -28.04 6.26 15.92
CA GLY A 48 -28.89 5.33 15.16
C GLY A 48 -29.46 5.87 13.85
N TYR A 49 -29.03 7.04 13.38
CA TYR A 49 -29.47 7.58 12.08
C TYR A 49 -28.66 6.98 10.92
N PRO A 50 -29.29 6.63 9.79
CA PRO A 50 -28.57 6.14 8.61
C PRO A 50 -27.73 7.27 8.01
N LEU A 51 -26.40 7.10 8.02
CA LEU A 51 -25.45 8.08 7.52
C LEU A 51 -25.19 7.91 6.01
N GLY A 52 -25.39 6.70 5.50
CA GLY A 52 -25.26 6.38 4.08
C GLY A 52 -25.57 4.92 3.78
N VAL A 53 -25.84 4.62 2.50
CA VAL A 53 -26.21 3.28 2.00
C VAL A 53 -25.00 2.33 1.83
N GLY A 54 -23.84 2.69 2.36
CA GLY A 54 -22.58 2.00 2.12
C GLY A 54 -21.97 2.32 0.75
N LEU A 55 -20.65 2.18 0.64
CA LEU A 55 -19.87 2.47 -0.55
C LEU A 55 -20.06 1.37 -1.60
N LYS A 56 -20.85 1.64 -2.64
CA LYS A 56 -21.01 0.74 -3.79
C LYS A 56 -20.02 1.07 -4.89
N LEU A 57 -18.82 0.48 -4.81
CA LEU A 57 -17.87 0.54 -5.92
C LEU A 57 -18.29 -0.39 -7.06
N GLN A 58 -18.27 0.13 -8.28
CA GLN A 58 -18.24 -0.69 -9.49
C GLN A 58 -16.84 -1.26 -9.72
N TYR A 59 -16.70 -2.26 -10.59
CA TYR A 59 -15.42 -2.90 -10.93
C TYR A 59 -14.27 -1.89 -11.20
N ARG A 60 -14.57 -0.81 -11.93
CA ARG A 60 -13.63 0.28 -12.24
C ARG A 60 -13.14 1.02 -10.99
N GLY A 61 -13.99 1.14 -9.97
CA GLY A 61 -13.65 1.79 -8.71
C GLY A 61 -12.66 0.97 -7.89
N HIS A 62 -12.84 -0.36 -7.81
CA HIS A 62 -11.85 -1.23 -7.15
C HIS A 62 -10.48 -1.12 -7.83
N LEU A 63 -10.49 -1.14 -9.17
CA LEU A 63 -9.28 -1.01 -9.97
C LEU A 63 -8.59 0.35 -9.74
N LEU A 64 -9.37 1.43 -9.61
CA LEU A 64 -8.85 2.75 -9.27
C LEU A 64 -8.16 2.77 -7.90
N VAL A 65 -8.76 2.18 -6.87
CA VAL A 65 -8.16 2.12 -5.52
C VAL A 65 -6.81 1.38 -5.55
N LEU A 66 -6.74 0.25 -6.26
CA LEU A 66 -5.49 -0.51 -6.42
C LEU A 66 -4.44 0.25 -7.23
N ILE A 67 -4.83 0.94 -8.30
CA ILE A 67 -3.90 1.75 -9.10
C ILE A 67 -3.33 2.90 -8.29
N VAL A 68 -4.17 3.61 -7.52
CA VAL A 68 -3.70 4.71 -6.67
C VAL A 68 -2.70 4.20 -5.64
N TYR A 69 -3.00 3.06 -5.00
CA TYR A 69 -2.07 2.42 -4.08
C TYR A 69 -0.73 2.06 -4.75
N LEU A 70 -0.79 1.44 -5.94
CA LEU A 70 0.42 1.07 -6.70
C LEU A 70 1.27 2.28 -7.10
N ILE A 71 0.63 3.39 -7.51
CA ILE A 71 1.32 4.63 -7.87
C ILE A 71 2.02 5.21 -6.63
N LEU A 72 1.32 5.31 -5.50
CA LEU A 72 1.90 5.79 -4.25
C LEU A 72 3.06 4.90 -3.80
N LEU A 73 2.85 3.59 -3.79
CA LEU A 73 3.87 2.61 -3.40
C LEU A 73 5.12 2.75 -4.26
N THR A 74 4.96 2.75 -5.58
CA THR A 74 6.08 2.92 -6.52
C THR A 74 6.78 4.25 -6.32
N PHE A 75 6.03 5.35 -6.15
CA PHE A 75 6.60 6.68 -5.97
C PHE A 75 7.46 6.77 -4.70
N PHE A 76 6.92 6.32 -3.56
CA PHE A 76 7.64 6.36 -2.28
C PHE A 76 8.80 5.37 -2.25
N THR A 77 8.62 4.13 -2.72
CA THR A 77 9.71 3.15 -2.80
C THR A 77 10.83 3.62 -3.74
N ARG A 78 10.52 4.30 -4.85
CA ARG A 78 11.56 4.85 -5.73
C ARG A 78 12.28 6.05 -5.12
N THR A 79 11.56 6.89 -4.39
CA THR A 79 12.13 8.09 -3.73
C THR A 79 13.01 7.71 -2.54
N TYR A 80 12.60 6.72 -1.74
CA TYR A 80 13.25 6.36 -0.48
C TYR A 80 14.12 5.08 -0.59
N GLY A 81 13.85 4.16 -1.52
CA GLY A 81 14.65 2.94 -1.74
C GLY A 81 15.85 3.11 -2.68
N GLY A 82 15.92 4.20 -3.45
CA GLY A 82 16.97 4.44 -4.46
C GLY A 82 18.32 4.95 -3.92
N LEU A 83 18.45 5.21 -2.62
CA LEU A 83 19.64 5.85 -2.06
C LEU A 83 20.72 4.86 -1.58
N LYS A 84 21.46 4.36 -2.58
CA LYS A 84 22.91 4.08 -2.58
C LYS A 84 23.45 2.77 -1.98
N ILE A 85 24.34 2.17 -2.77
CA ILE A 85 25.15 0.97 -2.49
C ILE A 85 26.25 1.27 -1.47
N GLY A 86 26.29 0.50 -0.36
CA GLY A 86 27.37 0.46 0.63
C GLY A 86 26.96 -0.35 1.88
N TYR A 87 27.86 -1.10 2.50
CA TYR A 87 27.52 -2.07 3.57
C TYR A 87 26.92 -1.42 4.85
N LEU A 88 27.34 -0.19 5.19
CA LEU A 88 26.75 0.63 6.27
C LEU A 88 25.36 1.22 5.91
N LYS A 89 24.99 1.22 4.61
CA LYS A 89 23.73 1.76 4.08
C LYS A 89 22.59 0.75 4.03
N ALA A 90 22.83 -0.55 4.19
CA ALA A 90 21.75 -1.54 4.14
C ALA A 90 20.67 -1.27 5.20
N LEU A 91 21.09 -0.84 6.39
CA LEU A 91 20.20 -0.47 7.49
C LEU A 91 19.47 0.85 7.20
N GLU A 92 20.15 1.83 6.60
CA GLU A 92 19.54 3.10 6.15
C GLU A 92 18.50 2.87 5.03
N VAL A 93 18.78 1.94 4.11
CA VAL A 93 17.86 1.55 3.04
C VAL A 93 16.64 0.83 3.62
N PHE A 94 16.84 -0.09 4.57
CA PHE A 94 15.74 -0.75 5.26
C PHE A 94 14.84 0.25 5.99
N PHE A 95 15.42 1.19 6.76
CA PHE A 95 14.65 2.24 7.42
C PHE A 95 13.91 3.14 6.44
N SER A 96 14.53 3.50 5.32
CA SER A 96 13.89 4.31 4.28
C SER A 96 12.70 3.59 3.64
N GLN A 97 12.81 2.28 3.47
CA GLN A 97 11.74 1.42 2.96
C GLN A 97 10.59 1.24 3.96
N ILE A 98 10.90 1.08 5.26
CA ILE A 98 9.90 1.10 6.34
C ILE A 98 9.13 2.43 6.31
N PHE A 99 9.85 3.54 6.21
CA PHE A 99 9.26 4.87 6.19
C PHE A 99 8.37 5.08 4.95
N ALA A 100 8.81 4.60 3.77
CA ALA A 100 8.01 4.59 2.56
C ALA A 100 6.69 3.84 2.74
N LEU A 101 6.73 2.62 3.28
CA LEU A 101 5.53 1.81 3.56
C LEU A 101 4.60 2.48 4.56
N LEU A 102 5.15 3.05 5.64
CA LEU A 102 4.37 3.78 6.64
C LEU A 102 3.64 4.97 6.03
N LEU A 103 4.31 5.77 5.19
CA LEU A 103 3.68 6.91 4.53
C LEU A 103 2.60 6.47 3.55
N VAL A 104 2.87 5.46 2.73
CA VAL A 104 1.90 4.94 1.75
C VAL A 104 0.65 4.40 2.46
N ASN A 105 0.82 3.60 3.51
CA ASN A 105 -0.29 3.04 4.26
C ASN A 105 -1.04 4.12 5.07
N SER A 106 -0.35 5.14 5.58
CA SER A 106 -0.99 6.28 6.25
C SER A 106 -1.86 7.09 5.28
N ILE A 107 -1.33 7.44 4.11
CA ILE A 107 -2.09 8.16 3.07
C ILE A 107 -3.27 7.32 2.61
N THR A 108 -3.06 6.01 2.39
CA THR A 108 -4.12 5.08 1.99
C THR A 108 -5.21 4.99 3.06
N TYR A 109 -4.85 4.95 4.34
CA TYR A 109 -5.80 4.95 5.44
C TYR A 109 -6.66 6.22 5.46
N PHE A 110 -6.05 7.40 5.25
CA PHE A 110 -6.80 8.64 5.14
C PHE A 110 -7.70 8.65 3.91
N GLN A 111 -7.24 8.17 2.76
CA GLN A 111 -8.08 8.02 1.56
C GLN A 111 -9.29 7.12 1.83
N LEU A 112 -9.09 5.98 2.48
CA LEU A 112 -10.17 5.07 2.86
C LEU A 112 -11.16 5.72 3.83
N SER A 113 -10.66 6.48 4.80
CA SER A 113 -11.49 7.24 5.74
C SER A 113 -12.32 8.31 5.04
N LEU A 114 -11.74 9.03 4.08
CA LEU A 114 -12.45 10.00 3.25
C LEU A 114 -13.53 9.35 2.38
N MET A 115 -13.26 8.16 1.83
CA MET A 115 -14.26 7.39 1.07
C MET A 115 -15.41 6.90 1.95
N HIS A 116 -15.15 6.56 3.22
CA HIS A 116 -16.18 6.19 4.20
C HIS A 116 -16.91 7.43 4.77
N ASN A 117 -16.34 8.62 4.64
CA ASN A 117 -16.78 9.85 5.34
C ASN A 117 -16.63 9.78 6.88
N TRP A 118 -15.86 8.80 7.39
CA TRP A 118 -15.53 8.62 8.80
C TRP A 118 -14.19 7.88 8.95
N LEU A 119 -13.60 7.88 10.14
CA LEU A 119 -12.37 7.12 10.40
C LEU A 119 -12.64 5.60 10.33
N VAL A 120 -11.98 4.92 9.40
CA VAL A 120 -12.05 3.46 9.27
C VAL A 120 -11.26 2.77 10.40
N PRO A 121 -11.56 1.50 10.75
CA PRO A 121 -10.78 0.80 11.76
C PRO A 121 -9.29 0.72 11.39
N LEU A 122 -8.43 1.09 12.34
CA LEU A 122 -6.97 1.00 12.24
C LEU A 122 -6.40 -0.44 12.15
N PRO A 123 -6.93 -1.44 12.89
CA PRO A 123 -6.29 -2.76 12.98
C PRO A 123 -5.99 -3.45 11.65
N PRO A 124 -6.87 -3.42 10.63
CA PRO A 124 -6.57 -4.04 9.33
C PRO A 124 -5.40 -3.36 8.61
N MET A 125 -5.25 -2.04 8.71
CA MET A 125 -4.12 -1.31 8.09
C MET A 125 -2.80 -1.62 8.79
N LEU A 126 -2.83 -1.76 10.12
CA LEU A 126 -1.66 -2.17 10.88
C LEU A 126 -1.20 -3.58 10.50
N LEU A 127 -2.15 -4.49 10.28
CA LEU A 127 -1.85 -5.85 9.81
C LEU A 127 -1.21 -5.83 8.42
N VAL A 128 -1.76 -5.07 7.47
CA VAL A 128 -1.16 -4.90 6.12
C VAL A 128 0.26 -4.37 6.23
N THR A 129 0.46 -3.33 7.04
CA THR A 129 1.78 -2.74 7.27
C THR A 129 2.75 -3.78 7.84
N ALA A 130 2.34 -4.53 8.88
CA ALA A 130 3.19 -5.56 9.48
C ALA A 130 3.57 -6.66 8.48
N LEU A 131 2.62 -7.14 7.67
CA LEU A 131 2.89 -8.16 6.65
C LEU A 131 3.84 -7.63 5.56
N GLN A 132 3.68 -6.39 5.12
CA GLN A 132 4.55 -5.77 4.12
C GLN A 132 5.96 -5.55 4.64
N LEU A 133 6.11 -5.20 5.92
CA LEU A 133 7.40 -5.06 6.58
C LEU A 133 8.13 -6.39 6.72
N LEU A 134 7.40 -7.50 6.97
CA LEU A 134 7.99 -8.84 7.01
C LEU A 134 8.43 -9.35 5.63
N LEU A 135 7.80 -8.86 4.57
CA LEU A 135 8.05 -9.29 3.20
C LEU A 135 9.20 -8.51 2.52
N THR A 136 9.57 -7.36 3.09
CA THR A 136 10.57 -6.42 2.58
C THR A 136 11.97 -6.74 3.09
#